data_AF-A0AAU4AR87-F1
#
_entry.id   AF-A0AAU4AR87-F1
#
_cell.length_a   1.000
_cell.length_b   1.000
_cell.length_c   1.000
_cell.angle_alpha   90.00
_cell.angle_beta   90.00
_cell.angle_gamma   90.00
#
_symmetry.space_group_name_H-M   'P 1'
#
loop_
_entity.id
_entity.type
_entity.pdbx_description
1 polymer ?
#
loop_
_entity_poly.entity_id
_entity_poly.type
_entity_poly.pdbx_seq_one_letter_code
_entity_poly.pdbx_strand_id
1 'polypeptide(L)'
;MATDGSQPALDAGRLRAAVVDNFATGGVYDGTKYLTPTAASQRQISVHTKDIHRLGTKGTTAFAAADNPWTQAYALKTAGGGPLVLFAHTQTDTVYQGWQIISGPSTRAWLGTTPRQAITATFTCADAALIPDANSKAQLLGYSCEITAADGPPEAGRPASNLHLHRSRSTR
;
A
#
# COMPACT_ATOMS: atom_id res chain seq x y z
N MET A 1 -24.98 28.02 -8.21
CA MET A 1 -24.64 27.20 -9.39
C MET A 1 -24.87 25.73 -9.03
N ALA A 2 -25.99 25.17 -9.49
CA ALA A 2 -26.30 23.74 -9.54
C ALA A 2 -26.76 23.54 -11.00
N THR A 3 -26.40 22.52 -11.77
CA THR A 3 -26.03 21.13 -11.51
C THR A 3 -25.09 20.68 -12.64
N ASP A 4 -24.03 19.93 -12.33
CA ASP A 4 -23.68 18.81 -13.20
C ASP A 4 -23.84 17.54 -12.37
N GLY A 5 -25.10 17.16 -12.23
CA GLY A 5 -25.55 15.94 -11.57
C GLY A 5 -25.51 14.73 -12.50
N SER A 6 -24.71 14.75 -13.57
CA SER A 6 -24.51 13.54 -14.37
C SER A 6 -23.48 12.64 -13.69
N GLN A 7 -23.96 11.54 -13.11
CA GLN A 7 -23.08 10.48 -12.62
C GLN A 7 -22.28 9.90 -13.80
N PRO A 8 -20.94 9.79 -13.70
CA PRO A 8 -20.14 9.33 -14.82
C PRO A 8 -20.36 7.84 -15.05
N ALA A 9 -20.66 7.46 -16.30
CA ALA A 9 -20.71 6.06 -16.73
C ALA A 9 -19.45 5.32 -16.25
N LEU A 10 -19.66 4.18 -15.58
CA LEU A 10 -18.61 3.42 -14.91
C LEU A 10 -18.20 2.20 -15.74
N ASP A 11 -17.05 2.29 -16.40
CA ASP A 11 -16.40 1.16 -17.04
C ASP A 11 -15.34 0.50 -16.13
N ALA A 12 -14.87 -0.68 -16.52
CA ALA A 12 -13.88 -1.44 -15.75
C ALA A 12 -12.53 -0.73 -15.58
N GLY A 13 -12.15 0.15 -16.52
CA GLY A 13 -10.93 0.95 -16.43
C GLY A 13 -11.05 2.03 -15.34
N ARG A 14 -12.16 2.77 -15.33
CA ARG A 14 -12.46 3.79 -14.32
C ARG A 14 -12.64 3.20 -12.92
N LEU A 15 -13.33 2.07 -12.81
CA LEU A 15 -13.46 1.35 -11.54
C LEU A 15 -12.08 0.92 -11.01
N ARG A 16 -11.23 0.37 -11.87
CA ARG A 16 -9.86 0.00 -11.48
C ARG A 16 -9.08 1.22 -11.00
N ALA A 17 -9.11 2.33 -11.74
CA ALA A 17 -8.43 3.57 -11.35
C ALA A 17 -8.94 4.11 -10.01
N ALA A 18 -10.24 4.04 -9.76
CA ALA A 18 -10.84 4.48 -8.50
C ALA A 18 -10.40 3.61 -7.31
N VAL A 19 -10.34 2.28 -7.48
CA VAL A 19 -9.81 1.38 -6.45
C VAL A 19 -8.33 1.66 -6.20
N VAL A 20 -7.53 1.81 -7.25
CA VAL A 20 -6.10 2.18 -7.18
C VAL A 20 -5.92 3.47 -6.37
N ASP A 21 -6.69 4.50 -6.68
CA ASP A 21 -6.61 5.80 -6.00
C ASP A 21 -7.05 5.72 -4.54
N ASN A 22 -8.12 4.97 -4.25
CA ASN A 22 -8.60 4.77 -2.88
C ASN A 22 -7.51 4.21 -1.95
N PHE A 23 -6.64 3.35 -2.50
CA PHE A 23 -5.45 2.83 -1.80
C PHE A 23 -4.26 3.77 -1.79
N ALA A 24 -3.86 4.25 -2.97
CA ALA A 24 -2.59 4.94 -3.12
C ALA A 24 -2.61 6.32 -2.45
N THR A 25 -3.78 6.95 -2.37
CA THR A 25 -3.93 8.35 -1.96
C THR A 25 -5.00 8.58 -0.90
N GLY A 26 -5.73 7.52 -0.51
CA GLY A 26 -6.93 7.67 0.32
C GLY A 26 -8.15 8.19 -0.47
N GLY A 27 -8.15 8.06 -1.80
CA GLY A 27 -9.29 8.39 -2.65
C GLY A 27 -9.37 9.85 -3.08
N VAL A 28 -8.24 10.57 -3.02
CA VAL A 28 -8.15 12.02 -3.24
C VAL A 28 -8.43 12.41 -4.70
N TYR A 29 -8.06 11.59 -5.68
CA TYR A 29 -8.18 11.96 -7.09
C TYR A 29 -9.51 11.47 -7.71
N ASP A 30 -9.77 10.18 -7.62
CA ASP A 30 -10.86 9.49 -8.33
C ASP A 30 -11.68 8.58 -7.41
N GLY A 31 -11.10 8.03 -6.34
CA GLY A 31 -11.73 7.06 -5.45
C GLY A 31 -13.03 7.59 -4.84
N THR A 32 -13.02 8.79 -4.27
CA THR A 32 -14.22 9.43 -3.69
C THR A 32 -15.26 9.83 -4.74
N LYS A 33 -14.84 10.03 -5.99
CA LYS A 33 -15.73 10.36 -7.12
C LYS A 33 -16.47 9.13 -7.63
N TYR A 34 -15.80 7.99 -7.75
CA TYR A 34 -16.33 6.80 -8.41
C TYR A 34 -16.79 5.70 -7.45
N LEU A 35 -16.33 5.72 -6.19
CA LEU A 35 -16.75 4.77 -5.16
C LEU A 35 -17.72 5.43 -4.17
N THR A 36 -18.79 4.72 -3.87
CA THR A 36 -19.62 4.97 -2.70
C THR A 36 -18.81 4.61 -1.45
N PRO A 37 -18.85 5.43 -0.38
CA PRO A 37 -18.30 5.04 0.91
C PRO A 37 -19.01 3.79 1.44
N THR A 38 -18.28 2.69 1.58
CA THR A 38 -18.71 1.43 2.18
C THR A 38 -17.73 1.04 3.28
N ALA A 39 -18.08 0.04 4.10
CA ALA A 39 -17.14 -0.48 5.10
C ALA A 39 -15.81 -0.94 4.47
N ALA A 40 -15.84 -1.54 3.28
CA ALA A 40 -14.63 -1.97 2.57
C ALA A 40 -13.81 -0.78 2.07
N SER A 41 -14.43 0.22 1.42
CA SER A 41 -13.68 1.37 0.89
C SER A 41 -13.13 2.25 2.02
N GLN A 42 -13.87 2.39 3.12
CA GLN A 42 -13.39 3.04 4.34
C GLN A 42 -12.24 2.28 4.99
N ARG A 43 -12.25 0.94 4.95
CA ARG A 43 -11.14 0.14 5.48
C ARG A 43 -9.87 0.32 4.66
N GLN A 44 -9.97 0.39 3.32
CA GLN A 44 -8.81 0.68 2.47
C GLN A 44 -8.21 2.06 2.81
N ILE A 45 -9.05 3.11 2.85
CA ILE A 45 -8.63 4.47 3.23
C ILE A 45 -8.02 4.48 4.63
N SER A 46 -8.62 3.75 5.58
CA SER A 46 -8.11 3.67 6.95
C SER A 46 -6.73 3.01 7.02
N VAL A 47 -6.48 1.97 6.23
CA VAL A 47 -5.14 1.35 6.12
C VAL A 47 -4.15 2.35 5.54
N HIS A 48 -4.48 3.01 4.43
CA HIS A 48 -3.68 4.08 3.86
C HIS A 48 -3.31 5.13 4.91
N THR A 49 -4.31 5.75 5.54
CA THR A 49 -4.12 6.81 6.54
C THR A 49 -3.28 6.34 7.73
N LYS A 50 -3.54 5.13 8.24
CA LYS A 50 -2.76 4.56 9.34
C LYS A 50 -1.30 4.40 8.95
N ASP A 51 -1.03 3.87 7.76
CA ASP A 51 0.33 3.51 7.36
C ASP A 51 1.15 4.71 6.91
N ILE A 52 0.55 5.72 6.25
CA ILE A 52 1.24 7.00 5.95
C ILE A 52 1.72 7.69 7.23
N HIS A 53 1.04 7.48 8.35
CA HIS A 53 1.40 8.07 9.65
C HIS A 53 2.20 7.12 10.56
N ARG A 54 2.43 5.88 10.14
CA ARG A 54 3.01 4.82 10.98
C ARG A 54 4.41 5.15 11.51
N LEU A 55 5.26 5.76 10.69
CA LEU A 55 6.62 6.14 11.12
C LEU A 55 6.67 7.49 11.85
N GLY A 56 5.61 8.30 11.77
CA GLY A 56 5.55 9.63 12.36
C GLY A 56 6.79 10.48 12.02
N THR A 57 7.37 11.12 13.02
CA THR A 57 8.58 11.96 12.85
C THR A 57 9.88 11.16 12.69
N LYS A 58 9.84 9.82 12.64
CA LYS A 58 11.03 8.96 12.48
C LYS A 58 11.32 8.61 11.02
N GLY A 59 10.41 8.92 10.11
CA GLY A 59 10.55 8.56 8.71
C GLY A 59 9.32 8.92 7.88
N THR A 60 9.26 8.36 6.68
CA THR A 60 8.18 8.55 5.72
C THR A 60 7.68 7.20 5.23
N THR A 61 6.36 7.08 5.11
CA THR A 61 5.71 5.97 4.39
C THR A 61 5.05 6.55 3.15
N ALA A 62 5.25 5.92 2.00
CA ALA A 62 4.60 6.28 0.74
C ALA A 62 3.98 5.04 0.09
N PHE A 63 2.85 5.23 -0.58
CA PHE A 63 2.18 4.20 -1.38
C PHE A 63 2.28 4.56 -2.85
N ALA A 64 2.48 3.55 -3.69
CA ALA A 64 2.34 3.66 -5.12
C ALA A 64 1.51 2.50 -5.66
N ALA A 65 0.69 2.80 -6.65
CA ALA A 65 0.07 1.75 -7.45
C ALA A 65 1.17 0.89 -8.09
N ALA A 66 0.97 -0.42 -8.12
CA ALA A 66 1.84 -1.33 -8.84
C ALA A 66 1.17 -1.76 -10.14
N ASP A 67 1.99 -2.29 -11.06
CA ASP A 67 1.46 -2.99 -12.22
C ASP A 67 0.59 -4.14 -11.75
N ASN A 68 -0.66 -4.13 -12.19
CA ASN A 68 -1.59 -5.20 -11.91
C ASN A 68 -1.39 -6.32 -12.94
N PRO A 69 -0.82 -7.47 -12.56
CA PRO A 69 -0.58 -8.56 -13.50
C PRO A 69 -1.89 -9.18 -14.01
N TRP A 70 -3.01 -8.92 -13.34
CA TRP A 70 -4.35 -9.37 -13.71
C TRP A 70 -5.14 -8.25 -14.38
N THR A 71 -4.77 -7.96 -15.63
CA THR A 71 -5.41 -6.93 -16.46
C THR A 71 -6.83 -7.31 -16.89
N GLN A 72 -7.13 -8.62 -16.91
CA GLN A 72 -8.47 -9.14 -17.14
C GLN A 72 -9.25 -9.16 -15.81
N ALA A 73 -10.28 -8.33 -15.72
CA ALA A 73 -11.23 -8.43 -14.63
C ALA A 73 -12.16 -9.61 -14.92
N TYR A 74 -12.16 -10.63 -14.06
CA TYR A 74 -13.19 -11.67 -14.12
C TYR A 74 -14.48 -11.09 -13.56
N ALA A 75 -15.32 -10.61 -14.47
CA ALA A 75 -16.65 -10.17 -14.13
C ALA A 75 -17.61 -11.36 -14.22
N LEU A 76 -17.96 -11.96 -13.08
CA LEU A 76 -19.12 -12.84 -13.02
C LEU A 76 -20.36 -11.96 -13.17
N LYS A 77 -21.02 -12.05 -14.33
CA LYS A 77 -22.20 -11.25 -14.65
C LYS A 77 -23.31 -11.55 -13.62
N THR A 78 -23.50 -10.67 -12.65
CA THR A 78 -24.71 -10.70 -11.80
C THR A 78 -25.92 -10.26 -12.65
N ALA A 79 -27.14 -10.44 -12.16
CA ALA A 79 -28.33 -9.87 -12.82
C ALA A 79 -28.22 -8.33 -13.03
N GLY A 80 -27.32 -7.66 -12.30
CA GLY A 80 -26.87 -6.27 -12.48
C GLY A 80 -25.43 -6.07 -13.00
N GLY A 81 -24.68 -7.14 -13.34
CA GLY A 81 -23.40 -7.07 -14.08
C GLY A 81 -22.07 -6.80 -13.34
N GLY A 82 -21.94 -6.99 -12.03
CA GLY A 82 -20.74 -6.55 -11.26
C GLY A 82 -19.45 -7.42 -11.32
N PRO A 83 -18.22 -6.84 -11.24
CA PRO A 83 -16.94 -7.58 -11.38
C PRO A 83 -16.09 -7.85 -10.10
N LEU A 84 -15.18 -8.85 -10.17
CA LEU A 84 -14.03 -9.00 -9.25
C LEU A 84 -12.83 -8.22 -9.80
N VAL A 85 -12.21 -7.40 -8.96
CA VAL A 85 -11.02 -6.61 -9.27
C VAL A 85 -9.87 -7.10 -8.42
N LEU A 86 -8.77 -7.50 -9.06
CA LEU A 86 -7.52 -7.73 -8.36
C LEU A 86 -6.69 -6.46 -8.47
N PHE A 87 -5.92 -6.13 -7.45
CA PHE A 87 -5.02 -4.99 -7.47
C PHE A 87 -3.74 -5.29 -6.71
N ALA A 88 -2.65 -4.64 -7.11
CA ALA A 88 -1.37 -4.72 -6.44
C ALA A 88 -0.87 -3.31 -6.15
N HIS A 89 -0.25 -3.13 -4.99
CA HIS A 89 0.40 -1.88 -4.65
C HIS A 89 1.76 -2.12 -4.02
N THR A 90 2.58 -1.08 -4.06
CA THR A 90 3.85 -1.02 -3.34
C THR A 90 3.74 -0.01 -2.21
N GLN A 91 4.27 -0.38 -1.06
CA GLN A 91 4.51 0.52 0.06
C GLN A 91 6.02 0.68 0.21
N THR A 92 6.48 1.91 0.35
CA THR A 92 7.87 2.22 0.66
C THR A 92 7.95 2.96 1.98
N ASP A 93 8.79 2.44 2.86
CA ASP A 93 9.07 2.99 4.17
C ASP A 93 10.54 3.40 4.26
N THR A 94 10.82 4.61 4.71
CA THR A 94 12.19 5.11 4.87
C THR A 94 12.32 5.83 6.20
N VAL A 95 13.41 5.62 6.93
CA VAL A 95 13.68 6.31 8.20
C VAL A 95 14.79 7.34 8.06
N TYR A 96 14.82 8.33 8.97
CA TYR A 96 15.93 9.28 9.06
C TYR A 96 17.24 8.58 9.46
N GLN A 97 18.37 9.22 9.15
CA GLN A 97 19.70 8.71 9.46
C GLN A 97 19.84 8.37 10.95
N GLY A 98 20.41 7.19 11.24
CA GLY A 98 20.63 6.70 12.61
C GLY A 98 19.45 5.95 13.23
N TRP A 99 18.32 5.84 12.52
CA TRP A 99 17.18 5.00 12.90
C TRP A 99 17.12 3.73 12.05
N GLN A 100 16.31 2.78 12.52
CA GLN A 100 16.14 1.48 11.86
C GLN A 100 14.69 1.02 11.93
N ILE A 101 14.26 0.31 10.89
CA ILE A 101 12.97 -0.38 10.83
C ILE A 101 13.19 -1.83 11.23
N ILE A 102 12.54 -2.25 12.32
CA ILE A 102 12.50 -3.66 12.73
C ILE A 102 11.26 -4.29 12.09
N SER A 103 11.47 -5.33 11.30
CA SER A 103 10.39 -6.07 10.62
C SER A 103 9.34 -6.57 11.62
N GLY A 104 8.10 -6.14 11.40
CA GLY A 104 6.94 -6.64 12.14
C GLY A 104 6.62 -8.10 11.77
N PRO A 105 5.67 -8.73 12.48
CA PRO A 105 5.27 -10.11 12.20
C PRO A 105 4.89 -10.37 10.73
N SER A 106 4.19 -9.43 10.10
CA SER A 106 3.73 -9.55 8.70
C SER A 106 4.86 -9.48 7.66
N THR A 107 6.00 -8.83 7.96
CA THR A 107 7.12 -8.70 7.02
C THR A 107 8.30 -9.63 7.34
N ARG A 108 8.32 -10.25 8.53
CA ARG A 108 9.42 -11.10 9.00
C ARG A 108 9.65 -12.35 8.13
N ALA A 109 8.58 -12.91 7.57
CA ALA A 109 8.70 -14.06 6.66
C ALA A 109 9.57 -13.73 5.43
N TRP A 110 9.61 -12.46 5.02
CA TRP A 110 10.35 -11.96 3.86
C TRP A 110 11.72 -11.39 4.25
N LEU A 111 11.76 -10.55 5.29
CA LEU A 111 12.94 -9.76 5.66
C LEU A 111 13.79 -10.38 6.77
N GLY A 112 13.36 -11.49 7.37
CA GLY A 112 13.97 -12.01 8.60
C GLY A 112 13.80 -11.03 9.76
N THR A 113 14.73 -11.02 10.72
CA THR A 113 14.74 -10.10 11.87
C THR A 113 15.81 -9.01 11.77
N THR A 114 16.53 -8.95 10.64
CA THR A 114 17.59 -7.97 10.41
C THR A 114 17.00 -6.57 10.29
N PRO A 115 17.48 -5.58 11.04
CA PRO A 115 17.05 -4.20 10.91
C PRO A 115 17.33 -3.62 9.51
N ARG A 116 16.42 -2.76 9.03
CA ARG A 116 16.47 -2.17 7.69
C ARG A 116 16.48 -0.64 7.75
N GLN A 117 17.17 -0.01 6.80
CA GLN A 117 17.14 1.47 6.63
C GLN A 117 15.96 1.93 5.78
N ALA A 118 15.48 1.06 4.89
CA ALA A 118 14.26 1.23 4.12
C ALA A 118 13.63 -0.14 3.89
N ILE A 119 12.32 -0.16 3.69
CA ILE A 119 11.58 -1.37 3.29
C ILE A 119 10.71 -1.01 2.09
N THR A 120 10.73 -1.87 1.07
CA THR A 120 9.72 -1.89 0.03
C THR A 120 8.91 -3.18 0.19
N ALA A 121 7.59 -3.06 0.28
CA ALA A 121 6.68 -4.18 0.37
C ALA A 121 5.71 -4.16 -0.82
N THR A 122 5.53 -5.31 -1.46
CA THR A 122 4.55 -5.53 -2.53
C THR A 122 3.37 -6.31 -1.97
N PHE A 123 2.18 -5.86 -2.31
CA PHE A 123 0.94 -6.48 -1.87
C PHE A 123 0.14 -7.01 -3.05
N THR A 124 -0.55 -8.12 -2.82
CA THR A 124 -1.60 -8.61 -3.71
C THR A 124 -2.93 -8.53 -2.98
N CYS A 125 -3.89 -7.89 -3.63
CA CYS A 125 -5.18 -7.57 -3.06
C CYS A 125 -6.32 -8.09 -3.94
N ALA A 126 -7.37 -8.56 -3.27
CA ALA A 126 -8.62 -8.98 -3.88
C ALA A 126 -9.73 -8.04 -3.42
N ASP A 127 -10.37 -7.40 -4.40
CA ASP A 127 -11.39 -6.37 -4.20
C ASP A 127 -12.65 -6.77 -4.98
N ALA A 128 -13.77 -6.87 -4.29
CA ALA A 128 -15.04 -7.18 -4.92
C ALA A 128 -15.86 -5.89 -5.02
N ALA A 129 -16.30 -5.51 -6.22
CA ALA A 129 -17.06 -4.29 -6.44
C ALA A 129 -18.40 -4.57 -7.13
N LEU A 130 -19.44 -3.89 -6.68
CA LEU A 130 -20.77 -3.91 -7.27
C LEU A 130 -21.05 -2.59 -7.97
N ILE A 131 -21.66 -2.64 -9.14
CA ILE A 131 -22.25 -1.49 -9.81
C ILE A 131 -23.76 -1.68 -9.69
N PRO A 132 -24.46 -0.93 -8.81
CA PRO A 132 -25.88 -1.16 -8.56
C PRO A 132 -26.76 -0.88 -9.79
N ASP A 133 -26.39 0.17 -10.54
CA ASP A 133 -27.01 0.56 -11.81
C ASP A 133 -26.03 1.43 -12.61
N ALA A 134 -26.31 1.65 -13.90
CA ALA A 134 -25.41 2.32 -14.85
C ALA A 134 -25.10 3.79 -14.49
N ASN A 135 -25.91 4.42 -13.65
CA ASN A 135 -25.79 5.82 -13.25
C ASN A 135 -25.39 5.97 -11.77
N SER A 136 -24.94 4.90 -11.13
CA SER A 136 -24.51 4.90 -9.73
C SER A 136 -23.00 4.69 -9.60
N LYS A 137 -22.41 5.31 -8.58
CA LYS A 137 -21.05 5.00 -8.11
C LYS A 137 -20.95 3.51 -7.79
N ALA A 138 -19.78 2.91 -8.06
CA ALA A 138 -19.51 1.56 -7.61
C ALA A 138 -19.48 1.47 -6.09
N GLN A 139 -19.79 0.30 -5.58
CA GLN A 139 -19.72 -0.04 -4.17
C GLN A 139 -18.66 -1.11 -4.01
N LEU A 140 -17.58 -0.78 -3.29
CA LEU A 140 -16.63 -1.81 -2.90
C LEU A 140 -17.27 -2.65 -1.79
N LEU A 141 -17.46 -3.94 -2.03
CA LEU A 141 -18.09 -4.89 -1.11
C LEU A 141 -17.07 -5.56 -0.19
N GLY A 142 -15.89 -5.84 -0.72
CA GLY A 142 -14.85 -6.60 -0.03
C GLY A 142 -13.47 -6.06 -0.35
N TYR A 143 -12.59 -6.20 0.63
CA TYR A 143 -11.20 -5.78 0.57
C TYR A 143 -10.35 -6.76 1.39
N SER A 144 -9.33 -7.35 0.77
CA SER A 144 -8.29 -8.14 1.42
C SER A 144 -6.96 -7.95 0.69
N CYS A 145 -5.86 -7.81 1.43
CA CYS A 145 -4.50 -7.77 0.89
C CYS A 145 -3.59 -8.66 1.71
N GLU A 146 -2.60 -9.24 1.04
CA GLU A 146 -1.47 -9.92 1.67
C GLU A 146 -0.17 -9.43 1.06
N ILE A 147 0.90 -9.43 1.87
CA ILE A 147 2.26 -9.14 1.39
C ILE A 147 2.73 -10.33 0.56
N THR A 148 3.16 -10.07 -0.66
CA THR A 148 3.67 -11.11 -1.59
C THR A 148 5.15 -10.96 -1.91
N ALA A 149 5.75 -9.82 -1.55
CA ALA A 149 7.20 -9.65 -1.51
C ALA A 149 7.54 -8.52 -0.54
N ALA A 150 8.73 -8.59 0.07
CA ALA A 150 9.31 -7.43 0.72
C ALA A 150 10.84 -7.52 0.68
N ASP A 151 11.48 -6.38 0.46
CA ASP A 151 12.92 -6.23 0.46
C ASP A 151 13.35 -4.90 1.10
N GLY A 152 14.66 -4.70 1.24
CA GLY A 152 15.22 -3.50 1.83
C GLY A 152 16.68 -3.69 2.22
N PRO A 153 17.52 -2.65 2.06
CA PRO A 153 18.92 -2.74 2.45
C PRO A 153 19.01 -3.06 3.95
N PRO A 154 19.84 -4.05 4.35
CA PRO A 154 20.18 -4.19 5.75
C PRO A 154 20.82 -2.89 6.22
N GLU A 155 20.71 -2.59 7.50
CA GLU A 155 21.52 -1.51 8.06
C GLU A 155 22.98 -1.67 7.62
N ALA A 156 23.54 -0.61 7.04
CA ALA A 156 24.98 -0.56 6.80
C ALA A 156 25.64 -0.69 8.18
N GLY A 157 26.17 -1.89 8.45
CA GLY A 157 26.86 -2.17 9.70
C GLY A 157 27.87 -1.07 9.91
N ARG A 158 27.76 -0.36 11.03
CA ARG A 158 28.83 0.53 11.49
C ARG A 158 30.11 -0.30 11.38
N PRO A 159 31.14 0.12 10.62
CA PRO A 159 32.37 -0.65 10.58
C PRO A 159 32.82 -0.82 12.02
N ALA A 160 33.11 -2.06 12.42
CA ALA A 160 33.78 -2.30 13.68
C ALA A 160 35.03 -1.43 13.63
N SER A 161 35.06 -0.33 14.38
CA SER A 161 36.28 0.40 14.63
C SER A 161 37.23 -0.65 15.17
N ASN A 162 38.19 -1.06 14.34
CA ASN A 162 39.30 -1.88 14.76
C ASN A 162 40.00 -1.08 15.87
N LEU A 163 39.58 -1.34 17.11
CA LEU A 163 40.28 -0.93 18.31
C LEU A 163 41.57 -1.75 18.31
N HIS A 164 42.54 -1.33 17.50
CA HIS A 164 43.93 -1.70 17.70
C HIS A 164 44.35 -1.04 19.01
N LEU A 165 44.15 -1.79 20.09
CA LEU A 165 44.71 -1.50 21.40
C LEU A 165 46.24 -1.61 21.25
N HIS A 166 46.90 -0.53 20.85
CA HIS A 166 48.35 -0.44 21.01
C HIS A 166 48.64 -0.35 22.50
N ARG A 167 48.91 -1.52 23.09
CA ARG A 167 49.44 -1.64 24.44
C ARG A 167 50.90 -1.19 24.39
N SER A 168 51.14 0.10 24.63
CA SER A 168 52.48 0.63 24.88
C SER A 168 53.00 0.02 26.18
N ARG A 169 53.81 -1.04 26.09
CA ARG A 169 54.71 -1.43 27.18
C ARG A 169 55.83 -0.39 27.21
N SER A 170 55.73 0.58 28.12
CA SER A 170 56.89 1.35 28.54
C SER A 170 57.67 0.50 29.54
N THR A 171 58.78 -0.07 29.09
CA THR A 171 59.85 -0.55 29.95
C THR A 171 60.88 0.56 30.09
N ARG A 172 60.91 1.19 31.27
CA ARG A 172 62.13 1.48 32.04
C ARG A 172 61.77 2.10 33.38
#